data_AF-A0A959DS92-F1
#
_entry.id   AF-A0A959DS92-F1
#
_cell.length_a   1.000
_cell.length_b   1.000
_cell.length_c   1.000
_cell.angle_alpha   90.00
_cell.angle_beta   90.00
_cell.angle_gamma   90.00
#
_symmetry.space_group_name_H-M   'P 1'
#
loop_
_entity.id
_entity.type
_entity.pdbx_description
1 polymer ?
#
loop_
_entity_poly.entity_id
_entity_poly.type
_entity_poly.pdbx_seq_one_letter_code
_entity_poly.pdbx_strand_id
1 'polypeptide(L)'
;MHFIIKTTPEELIRARNWWLDLEIQWKMAYNEAVYGKGPTLEPPQDEELMILLLQIDTLRFAGPSAAHPNMSTVLTNLSGLIPLYHLSYLSISNMDISSLAPLQQFTRMKHLFAFENKLTSLQGIEGMKELESLYVQNNAISDLIPISNLLNIKTLYVNGNKLKDARGITENHVPSLENLFILPNNDLPQKEILRIQNELGLICRRG
;
A
#
# COMPACT_ATOMS: atom_id res chain seq x y z
N MET A 1 8.91 -25.46 -12.52
CA MET A 1 9.50 -26.07 -11.30
C MET A 1 8.37 -26.12 -10.29
N HIS A 2 7.80 -27.30 -10.01
CA HIS A 2 6.74 -27.45 -9.01
C HIS A 2 7.40 -27.31 -7.64
N PHE A 3 7.21 -26.18 -6.96
CA PHE A 3 7.56 -26.08 -5.55
C PHE A 3 6.58 -26.98 -4.79
N ILE A 4 7.04 -28.13 -4.33
CA ILE A 4 6.27 -28.95 -3.40
C ILE A 4 6.23 -28.15 -2.09
N ILE A 5 5.11 -27.48 -1.84
CA ILE A 5 4.86 -26.83 -0.57
C ILE A 5 4.73 -27.95 0.45
N LYS A 6 5.72 -28.11 1.34
CA LYS A 6 5.54 -28.95 2.53
C LYS A 6 4.68 -28.17 3.51
N THR A 7 3.38 -28.08 3.23
CA THR A 7 2.39 -27.45 4.12
C THR A 7 2.08 -28.39 5.27
N THR A 8 2.18 -27.93 6.51
CA THR A 8 1.78 -28.75 7.65
C THR A 8 0.25 -28.67 7.85
N PRO A 9 -0.38 -29.69 8.49
CA PRO A 9 -1.79 -29.62 8.85
C PRO A 9 -2.14 -28.38 9.69
N GLU A 10 -1.21 -27.93 10.56
CA GLU A 10 -1.41 -26.74 11.39
C GLU A 10 -1.47 -25.45 10.54
N GLU A 11 -0.60 -25.33 9.54
CA GLU A 11 -0.62 -24.18 8.63
C GLU A 11 -1.91 -24.14 7.82
N LEU A 12 -2.41 -25.29 7.39
CA LEU A 12 -3.67 -25.38 6.68
C LEU A 12 -4.87 -24.98 7.55
N ILE A 13 -4.89 -25.41 8.82
CA ILE A 13 -5.91 -24.99 9.79
C ILE A 13 -5.86 -23.48 9.98
N ARG A 14 -4.66 -22.92 10.16
CA ARG A 14 -4.46 -21.47 10.27
C ARG A 14 -4.99 -20.75 9.03
N ALA A 15 -4.76 -21.30 7.84
CA ALA A 15 -5.20 -20.71 6.59
C ALA A 15 -6.72 -20.67 6.45
N ARG A 16 -7.39 -21.76 6.81
CA ARG A 16 -8.85 -21.86 6.82
C ARG A 16 -9.46 -20.91 7.84
N ASN A 17 -8.91 -20.86 9.05
CA ASN A 17 -9.40 -19.95 10.10
C ASN A 17 -9.27 -18.49 9.67
N TRP A 18 -8.11 -18.14 9.11
CA TRP A 18 -7.90 -16.81 8.51
C TRP A 18 -8.99 -16.48 7.49
N TRP A 19 -9.26 -17.36 6.53
CA TRP A 19 -10.31 -17.14 5.53
C TRP A 19 -11.69 -16.97 6.19
N LEU A 20 -12.03 -17.81 7.16
CA LEU A 20 -13.33 -17.77 7.84
C LEU A 20 -13.54 -16.44 8.57
N ASP A 21 -12.49 -15.91 9.18
CA ASP A 21 -12.50 -14.66 9.95
C ASP A 21 -12.50 -13.40 9.06
N LEU A 22 -12.27 -13.53 7.74
CA LEU A 22 -12.33 -12.40 6.83
C LEU A 22 -13.74 -11.79 6.78
N GLU A 23 -13.77 -10.45 6.79
CA GLU A 23 -14.95 -9.67 6.47
C GLU A 23 -15.46 -10.00 5.05
N ILE A 24 -16.76 -9.82 4.83
CA ILE A 24 -17.43 -10.13 3.55
C ILE A 24 -16.73 -9.43 2.37
N GLN A 25 -16.37 -8.15 2.52
CA GLN A 25 -15.68 -7.38 1.48
C GLN A 25 -14.34 -8.01 1.07
N TRP A 26 -13.63 -8.60 2.02
CA TRP A 26 -12.33 -9.22 1.79
C TRP A 26 -12.46 -10.59 1.11
N LYS A 27 -13.44 -11.40 1.50
CA LYS A 27 -13.73 -12.68 0.81
C LYS A 27 -14.04 -12.45 -0.67
N MET A 28 -14.90 -11.47 -0.96
CA MET A 28 -15.23 -11.09 -2.34
C MET A 28 -14.00 -10.56 -3.08
N ALA A 29 -13.22 -9.67 -2.45
CA ALA A 29 -12.01 -9.10 -3.05
C ALA A 29 -10.97 -10.16 -3.41
N TYR A 30 -10.67 -11.11 -2.53
CA TYR A 30 -9.74 -12.19 -2.83
C TYR A 30 -10.25 -13.09 -3.95
N ASN A 31 -11.54 -13.44 -3.92
CA ASN A 31 -12.13 -14.26 -4.97
C ASN A 31 -12.02 -13.60 -6.34
N GLU A 32 -12.34 -12.31 -6.46
CA GLU A 32 -12.23 -11.57 -7.72
C GLU A 32 -10.79 -11.26 -8.13
N ALA A 33 -10.05 -10.58 -7.26
CA ALA A 33 -8.78 -9.98 -7.62
C ALA A 33 -7.61 -10.98 -7.63
N VAL A 34 -7.70 -12.07 -6.87
CA VAL A 34 -6.62 -13.03 -6.68
C VAL A 34 -6.94 -14.38 -7.33
N TYR A 35 -8.13 -14.92 -7.08
CA TYR A 35 -8.49 -16.26 -7.56
C TYR A 35 -9.21 -16.26 -8.91
N GLY A 36 -9.52 -15.09 -9.48
CA GLY A 36 -10.22 -14.98 -10.77
C GLY A 36 -11.63 -15.57 -10.75
N LYS A 37 -12.24 -15.65 -9.57
CA LYS A 37 -13.61 -16.10 -9.32
C LYS A 37 -14.53 -14.87 -9.31
N GLY A 38 -15.84 -15.08 -9.42
CA GLY A 38 -16.80 -13.99 -9.23
C GLY A 38 -16.83 -13.47 -7.78
N PRO A 39 -17.63 -12.44 -7.48
CA PRO A 39 -17.84 -11.94 -6.11
C PRO A 39 -18.62 -12.97 -5.29
N THR A 40 -17.90 -13.98 -4.81
CA THR A 40 -18.44 -15.10 -4.03
C THR A 40 -17.83 -15.12 -2.63
N LEU A 41 -18.53 -15.78 -1.72
CA LEU A 41 -18.07 -16.05 -0.36
C LEU A 41 -17.51 -17.46 -0.22
N GLU A 42 -17.63 -18.28 -1.27
CA GLU A 42 -17.09 -19.63 -1.30
C GLU A 42 -15.58 -19.58 -1.05
N PRO A 43 -15.07 -20.43 -0.15
CA PRO A 43 -13.65 -20.47 0.13
C PRO A 43 -12.88 -20.95 -1.11
N PRO A 44 -11.68 -20.41 -1.34
CA PRO A 44 -10.73 -21.01 -2.26
C PRO A 44 -10.30 -22.40 -1.77
N GLN A 45 -9.66 -23.15 -2.67
CA GLN A 45 -9.08 -24.44 -2.34
C GLN A 45 -7.94 -24.28 -1.34
N ASP A 46 -7.67 -25.34 -0.58
CA ASP A 46 -6.60 -25.36 0.42
C ASP A 46 -5.24 -24.98 -0.18
N GLU A 47 -4.91 -25.49 -1.37
CA GLU A 47 -3.65 -25.16 -2.06
C GLU A 47 -3.55 -23.66 -2.41
N GLU A 48 -4.65 -23.05 -2.85
CA GLU A 48 -4.72 -21.62 -3.15
C GLU A 48 -4.47 -20.77 -1.89
N LEU A 49 -5.09 -21.14 -0.75
CA LEU A 49 -4.86 -20.48 0.53
C LEU A 49 -3.41 -20.58 0.99
N MET A 50 -2.80 -21.76 0.82
CA MET A 50 -1.43 -22.00 1.24
C MET A 50 -0.42 -21.24 0.38
N ILE A 51 -0.64 -21.16 -0.93
CA ILE A 51 0.14 -20.30 -1.83
C ILE A 51 0.02 -18.85 -1.38
N LEU A 52 -1.19 -18.37 -1.13
CA LEU A 52 -1.44 -17.00 -0.71
C LEU A 52 -0.71 -16.64 0.59
N LEU A 53 -0.88 -17.43 1.65
CA LEU A 53 -0.36 -17.08 2.98
C LEU A 53 1.16 -17.24 3.11
N LEU A 54 1.75 -18.19 2.38
CA LEU A 54 3.15 -18.54 2.57
C LEU A 54 4.08 -18.05 1.45
N GLN A 55 3.55 -17.75 0.26
CA GLN A 55 4.39 -17.54 -0.93
C GLN A 55 4.12 -16.24 -1.65
N ILE A 56 2.88 -15.72 -1.60
CA ILE A 56 2.56 -14.49 -2.32
C ILE A 56 3.24 -13.30 -1.64
N ASP A 57 4.06 -12.61 -2.42
CA ASP A 57 4.69 -11.34 -2.05
C ASP A 57 4.08 -10.14 -2.78
N THR A 58 3.15 -10.38 -3.71
CA THR A 58 2.58 -9.40 -4.61
C THR A 58 1.07 -9.50 -4.61
N LEU A 59 0.40 -8.42 -4.19
CA LEU A 59 -1.06 -8.32 -4.26
C LEU A 59 -1.49 -7.04 -4.94
N ARG A 60 -2.54 -7.16 -5.75
CA ARG A 60 -3.19 -6.05 -6.41
C ARG A 60 -4.70 -6.13 -6.24
N PHE A 61 -5.24 -5.14 -5.55
CA PHE A 61 -6.65 -4.84 -5.45
C PHE A 61 -6.89 -3.46 -6.06
N ALA A 62 -7.61 -3.41 -7.17
CA ALA A 62 -8.01 -2.17 -7.82
C ALA A 62 -9.53 -2.13 -7.85
N GLY A 63 -10.09 -1.19 -7.09
CA GLY A 63 -11.52 -1.06 -6.91
C GLY A 63 -12.25 -0.65 -8.19
N PRO A 64 -13.60 -0.62 -8.16
CA PRO A 64 -14.45 -0.53 -9.34
C PRO A 64 -14.24 0.73 -10.19
N SER A 65 -13.80 1.82 -9.56
CA SER A 65 -13.57 3.11 -10.21
C SER A 65 -12.17 3.24 -10.83
N ALA A 66 -11.29 2.25 -10.65
CA ALA A 66 -9.96 2.26 -11.25
C ALA A 66 -10.04 2.20 -12.78
N ALA A 67 -9.03 2.73 -13.48
CA ALA A 67 -8.94 2.62 -14.94
C ALA A 67 -8.88 1.15 -15.43
N HIS A 68 -8.30 0.27 -14.61
CA HIS A 68 -8.21 -1.16 -14.85
C HIS A 68 -8.63 -1.92 -13.57
N PRO A 69 -9.94 -2.01 -13.29
CA PRO A 69 -10.45 -2.68 -12.10
C PRO A 69 -10.21 -4.19 -12.20
N ASN A 70 -9.94 -4.84 -11.07
CA ASN A 70 -9.89 -6.31 -10.99
C ASN A 70 -10.80 -6.88 -9.90
N MET A 71 -11.69 -6.05 -9.35
CA MET A 71 -12.72 -6.45 -8.39
C MET A 71 -13.88 -5.45 -8.44
N SER A 72 -15.07 -5.92 -8.10
CA SER A 72 -16.30 -5.13 -8.06
C SER A 72 -16.64 -4.60 -6.66
N THR A 73 -15.96 -5.11 -5.64
CA THR A 73 -16.13 -4.71 -4.25
C THR A 73 -15.26 -3.50 -3.90
N VAL A 74 -15.72 -2.64 -2.97
CA VAL A 74 -14.91 -1.55 -2.40
C VAL A 74 -14.41 -1.97 -1.03
N LEU A 75 -13.10 -1.88 -0.79
CA LEU A 75 -12.54 -2.12 0.55
C LEU A 75 -12.54 -0.83 1.37
N THR A 76 -12.81 -0.97 2.66
CA THR A 76 -12.88 0.15 3.61
C THR A 76 -11.78 0.13 4.66
N ASN A 77 -11.04 -0.97 4.78
CA ASN A 77 -9.97 -1.17 5.74
C ASN A 77 -8.91 -2.15 5.18
N LEU A 78 -7.87 -2.41 5.95
CA LEU A 78 -6.75 -3.30 5.61
C LEU A 78 -6.68 -4.57 6.48
N SER A 79 -7.76 -4.92 7.19
CA SER A 79 -7.78 -6.04 8.14
C SER A 79 -7.50 -7.38 7.45
N GLY A 80 -8.06 -7.60 6.26
CA GLY A 80 -7.91 -8.84 5.51
C GLY A 80 -6.54 -9.08 4.89
N LEU A 81 -5.58 -8.16 5.07
CA LEU A 81 -4.18 -8.40 4.71
C LEU A 81 -3.42 -9.13 5.82
N ILE A 82 -3.89 -9.12 7.07
CA ILE A 82 -3.23 -9.84 8.16
C ILE A 82 -3.56 -11.33 8.00
N PRO A 83 -2.58 -12.27 7.95
CA PRO A 83 -1.18 -12.12 8.37
C PRO A 83 -0.14 -12.15 7.22
N LEU A 84 -0.42 -11.57 6.05
CA LEU A 84 0.41 -11.62 4.84
C LEU A 84 1.70 -10.76 4.94
N TYR A 85 2.48 -10.93 6.00
CA TYR A 85 3.67 -10.11 6.29
C TYR A 85 4.83 -10.32 5.31
N HIS A 86 4.71 -11.29 4.39
CA HIS A 86 5.68 -11.54 3.32
C HIS A 86 5.55 -10.59 2.13
N LEU A 87 4.48 -9.79 2.05
CA LEU A 87 4.25 -8.86 0.94
C LEU A 87 5.41 -7.87 0.79
N SER A 88 5.90 -7.77 -0.43
CA SER A 88 6.85 -6.76 -0.90
C SER A 88 6.22 -5.78 -1.90
N TYR A 89 5.11 -6.16 -2.51
CA TYR A 89 4.34 -5.32 -3.42
C TYR A 89 2.86 -5.36 -3.04
N LEU A 90 2.28 -4.18 -2.79
CA LEU A 90 0.86 -4.03 -2.53
C LEU A 90 0.28 -2.87 -3.34
N SER A 91 -0.76 -3.16 -4.11
CA SER A 91 -1.63 -2.16 -4.72
C SER A 91 -3.04 -2.27 -4.15
N ILE A 92 -3.55 -1.19 -3.60
CA ILE A 92 -4.86 -1.02 -2.96
C ILE A 92 -5.42 0.33 -3.40
N SER A 93 -5.83 0.45 -4.66
CA SER A 93 -6.17 1.73 -5.29
C SER A 93 -7.66 1.86 -5.60
N ASN A 94 -8.19 3.09 -5.62
CA ASN A 94 -9.60 3.39 -5.93
C ASN A 94 -10.57 2.72 -4.96
N MET A 95 -10.36 2.93 -3.66
CA MET A 95 -11.16 2.35 -2.58
C MET A 95 -11.48 3.39 -1.50
N ASP A 96 -12.08 2.95 -0.39
CA ASP A 96 -12.51 3.80 0.72
C ASP A 96 -11.60 3.67 1.95
N ILE A 97 -10.34 3.25 1.76
CA ILE A 97 -9.39 3.02 2.85
C ILE A 97 -8.95 4.36 3.46
N SER A 98 -9.06 4.48 4.78
CA SER A 98 -8.75 5.72 5.51
C SER A 98 -7.49 5.67 6.37
N SER A 99 -6.91 4.48 6.58
CA SER A 99 -5.74 4.28 7.44
C SER A 99 -4.84 3.15 6.94
N LEU A 100 -3.52 3.37 7.04
CA LEU A 100 -2.48 2.37 6.79
C LEU A 100 -2.01 1.67 8.07
N ALA A 101 -2.58 1.98 9.24
CA ALA A 101 -2.15 1.42 10.53
C ALA A 101 -2.02 -0.12 10.57
N PRO A 102 -2.92 -0.92 9.93
CA PRO A 102 -2.76 -2.37 9.88
C PRO A 102 -1.47 -2.85 9.18
N LEU A 103 -0.80 -1.99 8.42
CA LEU A 103 0.43 -2.32 7.70
C LEU A 103 1.70 -2.25 8.55
N GLN A 104 1.61 -1.91 9.84
CA GLN A 104 2.78 -1.69 10.71
C GLN A 104 3.78 -2.85 10.75
N GLN A 105 3.32 -4.09 10.56
CA GLN A 105 4.16 -5.28 10.58
C GLN A 105 4.71 -5.70 9.20
N PHE A 106 4.35 -5.01 8.11
CA PHE A 106 4.71 -5.38 6.74
C PHE A 106 6.09 -4.80 6.36
N THR A 107 7.11 -5.18 7.10
CA THR A 107 8.46 -4.58 7.01
C THR A 107 9.23 -4.90 5.72
N ARG A 108 8.76 -5.88 4.94
CA ARG A 108 9.32 -6.30 3.64
C ARG A 108 8.80 -5.50 2.45
N MET A 109 7.90 -4.54 2.69
CA MET A 109 7.28 -3.75 1.63
C MET A 109 8.32 -2.93 0.86
N LYS A 110 8.33 -3.08 -0.47
CA LYS A 110 9.17 -2.34 -1.43
C LYS A 110 8.34 -1.39 -2.29
N HIS A 111 7.13 -1.79 -2.63
CA HIS A 111 6.23 -0.97 -3.46
C HIS A 111 4.83 -0.93 -2.85
N LEU A 112 4.39 0.27 -2.48
CA LEU A 112 3.05 0.52 -1.94
C LEU A 112 2.30 1.51 -2.82
N PHE A 113 1.20 1.06 -3.41
CA PHE A 113 0.29 1.86 -4.21
C PHE A 113 -1.07 1.94 -3.51
N ALA A 114 -1.37 3.08 -2.91
CA ALA A 114 -2.62 3.36 -2.19
C ALA A 114 -3.27 4.68 -2.64
N PHE A 115 -3.13 5.00 -3.92
CA PHE A 115 -3.71 6.19 -4.54
C PHE A 115 -5.23 6.09 -4.72
N GLU A 116 -5.90 7.25 -4.81
CA GLU A 116 -7.37 7.34 -4.93
C GLU A 116 -8.07 6.59 -3.78
N ASN A 117 -7.78 7.02 -2.55
CA ASN A 117 -8.36 6.50 -1.32
C ASN A 117 -8.82 7.67 -0.42
N LYS A 118 -9.12 7.37 0.85
CA LYS A 118 -9.51 8.34 1.88
C LYS A 118 -8.45 8.49 2.97
N LEU A 119 -7.18 8.19 2.67
CA LEU A 119 -6.09 8.23 3.65
C LEU A 119 -5.89 9.65 4.19
N THR A 120 -5.81 9.79 5.51
CA THR A 120 -5.54 11.08 6.17
C THR A 120 -4.14 11.17 6.75
N SER A 121 -3.44 10.04 6.84
CA SER A 121 -2.09 9.94 7.38
C SER A 121 -1.34 8.76 6.74
N LEU A 122 -0.01 8.82 6.81
CA LEU A 122 0.88 7.72 6.46
C LEU A 122 1.24 6.82 7.65
N GLN A 123 0.67 7.05 8.84
CA GLN A 123 0.91 6.17 10.00
C GLN A 123 0.65 4.70 9.67
N GLY A 124 1.60 3.84 10.05
CA GLY A 124 1.63 2.41 9.75
C GLY A 124 2.74 1.99 8.77
N ILE A 125 3.41 2.93 8.09
CA ILE A 125 4.49 2.60 7.13
C ILE A 125 5.91 2.84 7.65
N GLU A 126 6.07 3.35 8.87
CA GLU A 126 7.35 3.81 9.43
C GLU A 126 8.42 2.70 9.49
N GLY A 127 7.98 1.44 9.57
CA GLY A 127 8.81 0.24 9.60
C GLY A 127 9.23 -0.31 8.23
N MET A 128 8.71 0.21 7.12
CA MET A 128 8.97 -0.28 5.76
C MET A 128 10.32 0.21 5.22
N LYS A 129 11.42 -0.18 5.87
CA LYS A 129 12.77 0.33 5.55
C LYS A 129 13.24 -0.03 4.13
N GLU A 130 12.64 -1.04 3.52
CA GLU A 130 12.90 -1.44 2.13
C GLU A 130 12.03 -0.71 1.10
N LEU A 131 11.18 0.24 1.52
CA LEU A 131 10.25 0.91 0.60
C LEU A 131 10.99 1.77 -0.43
N GLU A 132 10.80 1.43 -1.71
CA GLU A 132 11.40 2.11 -2.86
C GLU A 132 10.39 2.98 -3.61
N SER A 133 9.12 2.60 -3.59
CA SER A 133 8.05 3.28 -4.32
C SER A 133 6.82 3.47 -3.44
N LEU A 134 6.39 4.73 -3.28
CA LEU A 134 5.19 5.09 -2.55
C LEU A 134 4.29 5.97 -3.42
N TYR A 135 3.10 5.45 -3.71
CA TYR A 135 2.07 6.13 -4.48
C TYR A 135 0.83 6.31 -3.61
N VAL A 136 0.59 7.53 -3.16
CA VAL A 136 -0.53 7.90 -2.28
C VAL A 136 -1.22 9.18 -2.77
N GLN A 137 -1.11 9.48 -4.07
CA GLN A 137 -1.76 10.64 -4.65
C GLN A 137 -3.29 10.54 -4.56
N ASN A 138 -3.96 11.70 -4.58
CA ASN A 138 -5.41 11.82 -4.50
C ASN A 138 -5.96 11.15 -3.23
N ASN A 139 -5.49 11.64 -2.09
CA ASN A 139 -5.91 11.27 -0.74
C ASN A 139 -6.12 12.56 0.08
N ALA A 140 -6.20 12.47 1.40
CA ALA A 140 -6.34 13.60 2.32
C ALA A 140 -5.18 13.71 3.33
N ILE A 141 -3.97 13.23 2.96
CA ILE A 141 -2.79 13.23 3.82
C ILE A 141 -2.32 14.66 4.09
N SER A 142 -2.02 14.98 5.35
CA SER A 142 -1.62 16.33 5.76
C SER A 142 -0.15 16.51 6.13
N ASP A 143 0.57 15.42 6.39
CA ASP A 143 1.97 15.43 6.79
C ASP A 143 2.73 14.22 6.24
N LEU A 144 4.05 14.36 6.13
CA LEU A 144 4.95 13.33 5.62
C LEU A 144 5.89 12.79 6.70
N ILE A 145 5.68 13.09 7.99
CA ILE A 145 6.59 12.66 9.06
C ILE A 145 6.79 11.13 9.11
N PRO A 146 5.79 10.28 8.82
CA PRO A 146 5.98 8.83 8.81
C PRO A 146 7.05 8.33 7.82
N ILE A 147 7.38 9.10 6.78
CA ILE A 147 8.41 8.70 5.81
C ILE A 147 9.82 9.18 6.16
N SER A 148 10.03 9.96 7.22
CA SER A 148 11.32 10.63 7.50
C SER A 148 12.53 9.71 7.60
N ASN A 149 12.32 8.41 7.88
CA ASN A 149 13.35 7.40 8.02
C ASN A 149 13.22 6.28 6.96
N LEU A 150 12.52 6.52 5.85
CA LEU A 150 12.36 5.58 4.73
C LEU A 150 13.30 6.00 3.60
N LEU A 151 14.60 5.79 3.85
CA LEU A 151 15.68 6.37 3.05
C LEU A 151 15.93 5.64 1.72
N ASN A 152 15.20 4.56 1.43
CA ASN A 152 15.29 3.84 0.17
C ASN A 152 14.26 4.29 -0.88
N ILE A 153 13.38 5.26 -0.54
CA ILE A 153 12.34 5.74 -1.46
C ILE A 153 13.01 6.44 -2.66
N LYS A 154 12.82 5.85 -3.85
CA LYS A 154 13.26 6.43 -5.13
C LYS A 154 12.15 7.23 -5.79
N THR A 155 10.91 6.80 -5.60
CA THR A 155 9.73 7.43 -6.23
C THR A 155 8.63 7.67 -5.21
N LEU A 156 8.21 8.94 -5.11
CA LEU A 156 7.20 9.41 -4.17
C LEU A 156 6.14 10.23 -4.91
N TYR A 157 4.92 9.70 -4.97
CA TYR A 157 3.72 10.40 -5.45
C TYR A 157 2.83 10.74 -4.26
N VAL A 158 2.78 12.03 -3.94
CA VAL A 158 1.98 12.60 -2.85
C VAL A 158 1.16 13.81 -3.32
N ASN A 159 1.07 14.05 -4.63
CA ASN A 159 0.21 15.06 -5.23
C ASN A 159 -1.28 14.80 -4.96
N GLY A 160 -2.13 15.82 -5.06
CA GLY A 160 -3.55 15.71 -4.77
C GLY A 160 -3.87 15.39 -3.32
N ASN A 161 -3.02 15.79 -2.37
CA ASN A 161 -3.23 15.64 -0.93
C ASN A 161 -3.49 17.01 -0.27
N LYS A 162 -3.49 17.05 1.07
CA LYS A 162 -3.71 18.24 1.89
C LYS A 162 -2.47 18.60 2.71
N LEU A 163 -1.29 18.41 2.12
CA LEU A 163 -0.02 18.64 2.81
C LEU A 163 0.09 20.10 3.24
N LYS A 164 0.34 20.32 4.54
CA LYS A 164 0.56 21.67 5.11
C LYS A 164 2.04 21.98 5.30
N ASP A 165 2.87 20.95 5.33
CA ASP A 165 4.31 21.03 5.30
C ASP A 165 4.89 19.78 4.62
N ALA A 166 6.19 19.79 4.32
CA ALA A 166 6.88 18.65 3.74
C ALA A 166 8.11 18.25 4.57
N ARG A 167 8.06 18.43 5.90
CA ARG A 167 9.21 18.16 6.80
C ARG A 167 9.61 16.70 6.85
N GLY A 168 8.75 15.79 6.40
CA GLY A 168 9.10 14.39 6.18
C GLY A 168 10.18 14.16 5.12
N ILE A 169 10.35 15.12 4.20
CA ILE A 169 11.41 15.09 3.19
C ILE A 169 12.61 15.87 3.73
N THR A 170 13.66 15.14 4.05
CA THR A 170 14.92 15.63 4.65
C THR A 170 16.11 15.41 3.71
N GLU A 171 17.25 15.97 4.06
CA GLU A 171 18.55 15.76 3.41
C GLU A 171 18.94 14.29 3.28
N ASN A 172 18.48 13.43 4.20
CA ASN A 172 18.77 12.00 4.16
C ASN A 172 18.08 11.26 2.99
N HIS A 173 17.07 11.88 2.36
CA HIS A 173 16.40 11.32 1.19
C HIS A 173 17.11 11.68 -0.11
N VAL A 174 17.95 12.71 -0.12
CA VAL A 174 18.62 13.21 -1.35
C VAL A 174 19.41 12.13 -2.09
N PRO A 175 20.11 11.18 -1.42
CA PRO A 175 20.87 10.15 -2.13
C PRO A 175 20.01 9.16 -2.94
N SER A 176 18.74 8.99 -2.61
CA SER A 176 17.86 7.95 -3.19
C SER A 176 16.64 8.50 -3.92
N LEU A 177 16.09 9.65 -3.49
CA LEU A 177 14.85 10.19 -4.02
C LEU A 177 15.06 10.85 -5.39
N GLU A 178 14.72 10.11 -6.43
CA GLU A 178 14.86 10.54 -7.83
C GLU A 178 13.60 11.27 -8.34
N ASN A 179 12.43 10.75 -7.97
CA ASN A 179 11.13 11.14 -8.52
C ASN A 179 10.19 11.62 -7.41
N LEU A 180 10.09 12.94 -7.24
CA LEU A 180 9.19 13.58 -6.29
C LEU A 180 8.03 14.27 -7.00
N PHE A 181 6.83 13.69 -6.91
CA PHE A 181 5.58 14.26 -7.40
C PHE A 181 4.76 14.74 -6.21
N ILE A 182 4.96 16.02 -5.86
CA ILE A 182 4.33 16.66 -4.69
C ILE A 182 3.31 17.73 -5.10
N LEU A 183 3.25 18.12 -6.37
CA LEU A 183 2.30 19.12 -6.85
C LEU A 183 1.17 18.46 -7.66
N PRO A 184 -0.09 18.89 -7.52
CA PRO A 184 -0.57 19.93 -6.60
C PRO A 184 -0.70 19.45 -5.15
N ASN A 185 -0.41 20.32 -4.18
CA ASN A 185 -0.91 20.26 -2.81
C ASN A 185 -1.27 21.70 -2.44
N ASN A 186 -2.56 22.05 -2.47
CA ASN A 186 -2.97 23.46 -2.45
C ASN A 186 -2.67 24.17 -1.13
N ASP A 187 -2.62 23.41 -0.03
CA ASP A 187 -2.29 23.92 1.31
C ASP A 187 -0.77 23.94 1.58
N LEU A 188 0.07 23.44 0.67
CA LEU A 188 1.52 23.37 0.85
C LEU A 188 2.13 24.76 0.60
N PRO A 189 2.75 25.39 1.62
CA PRO A 189 3.29 26.73 1.46
C PRO A 189 4.44 26.78 0.45
N GLN A 190 4.51 27.85 -0.35
CA GLN A 190 5.60 28.07 -1.31
C GLN A 190 7.00 27.97 -0.67
N LYS A 191 7.14 28.37 0.61
CA LYS A 191 8.40 28.24 1.34
C LYS A 191 8.89 26.78 1.47
N GLU A 192 7.98 25.81 1.58
CA GLU A 192 8.35 24.38 1.67
C GLU A 192 8.82 23.87 0.32
N ILE A 193 8.18 24.31 -0.76
CA ILE A 193 8.58 24.01 -2.13
C ILE A 193 10.00 24.56 -2.39
N LEU A 194 10.24 25.82 -2.02
CA LEU A 194 11.57 26.45 -2.14
C LEU A 194 12.62 25.77 -1.26
N ARG A 195 12.29 25.35 -0.05
CA ARG A 195 13.18 24.57 0.83
C ARG A 195 13.63 23.28 0.14
N ILE A 196 12.69 22.50 -0.38
CA ILE A 196 13.00 21.24 -1.08
C ILE A 196 13.88 21.48 -2.31
N GLN A 197 13.58 22.51 -3.10
CA GLN A 197 14.33 22.78 -4.33
C GLN A 197 15.72 23.38 -4.08
N ASN A 198 15.83 24.35 -3.16
CA ASN A 198 17.05 25.12 -2.96
C ASN A 198 17.99 24.50 -1.94
N GLU A 199 17.46 23.90 -0.87
CA GLU A 199 18.26 23.31 0.21
C GLU A 199 18.56 21.84 -0.05
N LEU A 200 17.58 21.08 -0.58
CA LEU A 200 17.75 19.64 -0.84
C LEU A 200 18.12 19.33 -2.30
N GLY A 201 18.00 20.30 -3.22
CA GLY A 201 18.27 20.09 -4.65
C GLY A 201 17.26 19.17 -5.36
N LEU A 202 16.12 18.89 -4.72
CA LEU A 202 15.10 17.97 -5.24
C LEU A 202 14.07 18.71 -6.12
N ILE A 203 13.70 18.11 -7.25
CA ILE A 203 12.71 18.71 -8.15
C ILE A 203 11.29 18.34 -7.70
N CYS A 204 10.53 19.34 -7.24
CA CYS A 204 9.09 19.23 -6.98
C CYS A 204 8.30 19.15 -8.29
N ARG A 205 7.92 17.94 -8.72
CA ARG A 205 7.17 17.70 -9.97
C ARG A 205 5.67 17.80 -9.76
N ARG A 206 4.96 18.08 -10.86
CA ARG A 206 3.51 18.01 -10.96
C ARG A 206 3.09 16.64 -11.49
N GLY A 207 2.16 15.98 -10.80
CA GLY A 207 1.54 14.72 -11.22
C GLY A 207 0.18 14.90 -11.87
#